data_AF-A0A9E3A7H9-F1
#
_entry.id   AF-A0A9E3A7H9-F1
#
_cell.length_a   1.000
_cell.length_b   1.000
_cell.length_c   1.000
_cell.angle_alpha   90.00
_cell.angle_beta   90.00
_cell.angle_gamma   90.00
#
_symmetry.space_group_name_H-M   'P 1'
#
loop_
_entity.id
_entity.type
_entity.pdbx_description
1 polymer ?
#
loop_
_entity_poly.entity_id
_entity_poly.type
_entity_poly.pdbx_seq_one_letter_code
_entity_poly.pdbx_strand_id
1 'polypeptide(L)'
;MIRVLVLLLLAALAIPGAASAAGNRSHHFHHRTVIVGSAFYFGSPWYPYGYYYPPYYYGPSYEATSTPPSIYVEKFEGTPDADSGDIYCPSLGQYYPDAHDCPNGWQRIIGAGAGAGP
;
A
#
# COMPACT_ATOMS: atom_id res chain seq x y z
N MET A 1 -78.04 30.72 18.53
CA MET A 1 -77.64 30.18 17.20
C MET A 1 -76.56 31.02 16.52
N ILE A 2 -76.68 32.36 16.46
CA ILE A 2 -75.67 33.24 15.84
C ILE A 2 -74.26 33.11 16.45
N ARG A 3 -74.13 32.96 17.79
CA ARG A 3 -72.82 32.79 18.45
C ARG A 3 -72.06 31.52 18.01
N VAL A 4 -72.78 30.44 17.72
CA VAL A 4 -72.19 29.18 17.23
C VAL A 4 -71.70 29.35 15.79
N LEU A 5 -72.45 30.09 14.99
CA LEU A 5 -72.11 30.40 13.60
C LEU A 5 -70.87 31.31 13.51
N VAL A 6 -70.76 32.30 14.41
CA VAL A 6 -69.59 33.19 14.50
C VAL A 6 -68.34 32.43 14.95
N LEU A 7 -68.46 31.50 15.90
CA LEU A 7 -67.34 30.64 16.32
C LEU A 7 -66.86 29.70 15.20
N LEU A 8 -67.78 29.15 14.42
CA LEU A 8 -67.45 28.32 13.25
C LEU A 8 -66.74 29.11 12.15
N LEU A 9 -67.17 30.35 11.90
CA LEU A 9 -66.53 31.24 10.93
C LEU A 9 -65.12 31.67 11.35
N LEU A 10 -64.92 31.97 12.64
CA LEU A 10 -63.60 32.27 13.21
C LEU A 10 -62.66 31.05 13.18
N ALA A 11 -63.20 29.85 13.42
CA ALA A 11 -62.44 28.61 13.33
C ALA A 11 -62.00 28.29 11.89
N ALA A 12 -62.81 28.64 10.89
CA ALA A 12 -62.47 28.44 9.47
C ALA A 12 -61.38 29.40 8.96
N LEU A 13 -61.25 30.60 9.55
CA LEU A 13 -60.22 31.58 9.19
C LEU A 13 -58.84 31.27 9.79
N ALA A 14 -58.74 30.30 10.70
CA ALA A 14 -57.51 29.98 11.42
C ALA A 14 -56.70 28.82 10.81
N ILE A 15 -56.85 28.53 9.51
CA ILE A 15 -56.04 27.52 8.84
C ILE A 15 -54.88 28.22 8.10
N PRO A 16 -53.66 28.23 8.67
CA PRO A 16 -52.49 28.81 8.00
C PRO A 16 -52.19 28.07 6.70
N GLY A 17 -52.13 28.83 5.61
CA GLY A 17 -51.66 28.35 4.30
C GLY A 17 -50.20 27.93 4.37
N ALA A 18 -49.90 26.79 3.74
CA ALA A 18 -48.55 26.26 3.65
C ALA A 18 -47.64 27.21 2.84
N ALA A 19 -46.70 27.87 3.52
CA ALA A 19 -45.54 28.48 2.90
C ALA A 19 -44.33 27.55 3.15
N SER A 20 -43.99 26.80 2.11
CA SER A 20 -42.76 26.01 1.99
C SER A 20 -41.53 26.92 2.09
N ALA A 21 -40.67 26.68 3.08
CA ALA A 21 -39.30 27.19 3.10
C ALA A 21 -38.35 26.00 3.32
N ALA A 22 -37.54 25.76 2.29
CA ALA A 22 -36.61 24.65 2.16
C ALA A 22 -35.62 24.60 3.34
N GLY A 23 -35.65 23.49 4.07
CA GLY A 23 -34.64 23.12 5.05
C GLY A 23 -34.15 21.72 4.73
N ASN A 24 -33.06 21.64 3.96
CA ASN A 24 -32.28 20.42 3.78
C ASN A 24 -31.94 19.84 5.16
N ARG A 25 -32.46 18.66 5.49
CA ARG A 25 -31.84 17.77 6.46
C ARG A 25 -32.26 16.33 6.18
N SER A 26 -31.25 15.65 5.66
CA SER A 26 -31.19 14.27 5.24
C SER A 26 -31.46 13.29 6.39
N HIS A 27 -31.88 12.10 5.98
CA HIS A 27 -31.99 10.84 6.71
C HIS A 27 -33.18 10.73 7.67
N HIS A 28 -34.10 9.80 7.38
CA HIS A 28 -34.39 8.61 8.20
C HIS A 28 -35.62 7.86 7.65
N PHE A 29 -35.37 6.65 7.15
CA PHE A 29 -36.25 5.47 7.07
C PHE A 29 -37.72 5.64 6.66
N HIS A 30 -38.02 5.38 5.39
CA HIS A 30 -39.38 5.07 4.94
C HIS A 30 -39.41 3.82 4.06
N HIS A 31 -39.66 2.66 4.66
CA HIS A 31 -40.32 1.56 3.97
C HIS A 31 -41.41 0.98 4.89
N ARG A 32 -42.63 1.53 4.81
CA ARG A 32 -43.82 0.88 5.38
C ARG A 32 -44.42 0.02 4.27
N THR A 33 -44.04 -1.25 4.23
CA THR A 33 -44.51 -2.21 3.23
C THR A 33 -45.97 -2.54 3.50
N VAL A 34 -46.86 -2.22 2.56
CA VAL A 34 -48.23 -2.73 2.52
C VAL A 34 -48.26 -3.77 1.41
N ILE A 35 -48.36 -5.05 1.76
CA ILE A 35 -48.48 -6.14 0.80
C ILE A 35 -49.96 -6.53 0.74
N VAL A 36 -50.66 -5.99 -0.26
CA VAL A 36 -51.98 -6.50 -0.68
C VAL A 36 -51.72 -7.60 -1.71
N GLY A 37 -52.31 -8.77 -1.49
CA GLY A 37 -52.02 -9.99 -2.22
C GLY A 37 -52.13 -9.85 -3.74
N SER A 38 -51.00 -10.06 -4.40
CA SER A 38 -50.90 -10.92 -5.58
C SER A 38 -49.41 -11.22 -5.76
N ALA A 39 -49.02 -12.44 -5.40
CA ALA A 39 -47.67 -12.95 -5.58
C ALA A 39 -47.37 -13.16 -7.08
N PHE A 40 -47.13 -12.06 -7.80
CA PHE A 40 -46.55 -12.12 -9.14
C PHE A 40 -45.04 -12.21 -9.02
N TYR A 41 -44.54 -13.39 -8.62
CA TYR A 41 -43.12 -13.72 -8.73
C TYR A 41 -42.79 -14.11 -10.18
N PHE A 42 -42.87 -13.15 -11.09
CA PHE A 42 -42.17 -13.23 -12.38
C PHE A 42 -40.81 -12.57 -12.22
N GLY A 43 -39.88 -13.31 -11.64
CA GLY A 43 -38.50 -12.88 -11.51
C GLY A 43 -37.63 -14.11 -11.46
N SER A 44 -36.99 -14.42 -12.59
CA SER A 44 -35.90 -15.40 -12.66
C SER A 44 -34.94 -15.17 -11.49
N PRO A 45 -34.47 -16.21 -10.77
CA PRO A 45 -33.49 -16.03 -9.72
C PRO A 45 -32.22 -15.50 -10.35
N TRP A 46 -32.04 -14.18 -10.28
CA TRP A 46 -30.82 -13.49 -10.64
C TRP A 46 -29.71 -14.05 -9.75
N TYR A 47 -28.96 -15.00 -10.29
CA TYR A 47 -27.73 -15.46 -9.68
C TYR A 47 -26.76 -14.29 -9.72
N PRO A 48 -26.32 -13.73 -8.58
CA PRO A 48 -25.25 -12.76 -8.60
C PRO A 48 -23.99 -13.55 -8.98
N TYR A 49 -23.60 -13.48 -10.25
CA TYR A 49 -22.30 -13.96 -10.67
C TYR A 49 -21.27 -12.99 -10.07
N GLY A 50 -20.88 -13.28 -8.82
CA GLY A 50 -19.94 -12.48 -8.07
C GLY A 50 -18.61 -12.46 -8.81
N TYR A 51 -18.19 -11.27 -9.22
CA TYR A 51 -16.90 -11.06 -9.85
C TYR A 51 -15.82 -11.30 -8.79
N TYR A 52 -15.24 -12.51 -8.77
CA TYR A 52 -14.18 -12.86 -7.84
C TYR A 52 -12.86 -12.26 -8.33
N TYR A 53 -12.41 -11.20 -7.68
CA TYR A 53 -11.07 -10.67 -7.90
C TYR A 53 -10.04 -11.62 -7.27
N PRO A 54 -9.02 -12.07 -8.03
CA PRO A 54 -7.99 -12.93 -7.48
C PRO A 54 -7.22 -12.16 -6.38
N PRO A 55 -6.84 -12.83 -5.28
CA PRO A 55 -6.09 -12.20 -4.22
C PRO A 55 -4.75 -11.69 -4.74
N TYR A 56 -4.43 -10.44 -4.44
CA TYR A 56 -3.14 -9.85 -4.79
C TYR A 56 -2.08 -10.38 -3.82
N TYR A 57 -1.12 -11.13 -4.34
CA TYR A 57 -0.01 -11.65 -3.55
C TYR A 57 1.09 -10.59 -3.45
N TYR A 58 1.28 -10.06 -2.25
CA TYR A 58 2.47 -9.28 -1.94
C TYR A 58 3.63 -10.24 -1.68
N GLY A 59 4.73 -10.06 -2.42
CA GLY A 59 5.97 -10.80 -2.21
C GLY A 59 6.55 -10.57 -0.82
N PRO A 60 7.58 -11.35 -0.43
CA PRO A 60 8.22 -11.19 0.87
C PRO A 60 8.74 -9.77 1.05
N SER A 61 8.53 -9.20 2.24
CA SER A 61 9.10 -7.92 2.62
C SER A 61 10.62 -8.03 2.67
N TYR A 62 11.33 -7.14 1.98
CA TYR A 62 12.78 -7.02 2.13
C TYR A 62 13.07 -6.08 3.30
N GLU A 63 13.90 -6.52 4.24
CA GLU A 63 14.48 -5.65 5.26
C GLU A 63 15.85 -5.20 4.78
N ALA A 64 16.09 -3.89 4.78
CA ALA A 64 17.41 -3.36 4.44
C ALA A 64 18.41 -3.71 5.56
N THR A 65 19.44 -4.47 5.23
CA THR A 65 20.54 -4.79 6.16
C THR A 65 21.60 -3.71 6.09
N SER A 66 22.01 -3.17 7.25
CA SER A 66 23.05 -2.14 7.37
C SER A 66 24.46 -2.71 7.63
N THR A 67 24.63 -4.03 7.58
CA THR A 67 25.91 -4.69 7.83
C THR A 67 26.83 -4.51 6.62
N PRO A 68 27.96 -3.79 6.74
CA PRO A 68 28.93 -3.67 5.66
C PRO A 68 29.59 -5.03 5.38
N PRO A 69 30.11 -5.25 4.16
CA PRO A 69 30.82 -6.49 3.85
C PRO A 69 32.06 -6.62 4.75
N SER A 70 32.30 -7.83 5.25
CA SER A 70 33.47 -8.13 6.09
C SER A 70 34.79 -8.09 5.32
N ILE A 71 34.73 -8.22 3.99
CA ILE A 71 35.85 -8.23 3.07
C ILE A 71 35.57 -7.23 1.96
N TYR A 72 36.53 -6.34 1.73
CA TYR A 72 36.51 -5.40 0.63
C TYR A 72 37.61 -5.78 -0.36
N VAL A 73 37.28 -5.77 -1.65
CA VAL A 73 38.21 -6.13 -2.71
C VAL A 73 38.37 -4.93 -3.64
N GLU A 74 39.60 -4.44 -3.73
CA GLU A 74 39.97 -3.32 -4.59
C GLU A 74 40.81 -3.81 -5.76
N LYS A 75 40.74 -3.09 -6.89
CA LYS A 75 41.71 -3.27 -7.95
C LYS A 75 43.06 -2.75 -7.47
N PHE A 76 44.12 -3.54 -7.64
CA PHE A 76 45.48 -3.13 -7.35
C PHE A 76 46.19 -2.74 -8.65
N GLU A 77 46.75 -1.53 -8.68
CA GLU A 77 47.51 -1.00 -9.81
C GLU A 77 49.01 -1.09 -9.54
N GLY A 78 49.78 -1.56 -10.53
CA GLY A 78 51.23 -1.71 -10.42
C GLY A 78 51.69 -3.12 -10.04
N THR A 79 52.98 -3.23 -9.71
CA THR A 79 53.62 -4.49 -9.34
C THR A 79 53.55 -4.69 -7.84
N PRO A 80 53.00 -5.82 -7.34
CA PRO A 80 52.95 -6.09 -5.91
C PRO A 80 54.35 -6.25 -5.32
N ASP A 81 54.49 -5.81 -4.09
CA ASP A 81 55.69 -5.93 -3.27
C ASP A 81 55.35 -6.49 -1.88
N ALA A 82 56.34 -6.63 -1.01
CA ALA A 82 56.14 -7.22 0.32
C ALA A 82 55.21 -6.40 1.24
N ASP A 83 55.13 -5.08 1.04
CA ASP A 83 54.27 -4.16 1.80
C ASP A 83 52.88 -3.98 1.16
N SER A 84 52.63 -4.65 0.03
CA SER A 84 51.36 -4.59 -0.68
C SER A 84 50.21 -5.36 -0.01
N GLY A 85 50.46 -6.07 1.09
CA GLY A 85 49.43 -6.80 1.83
C GLY A 85 48.84 -7.99 1.05
N ASP A 86 47.57 -8.31 1.30
CA ASP A 86 46.90 -9.47 0.70
C ASP A 86 46.54 -9.20 -0.76
N ILE A 87 47.42 -9.59 -1.68
CA ILE A 87 47.26 -9.41 -3.12
C ILE A 87 46.92 -10.73 -3.79
N TYR A 88 45.79 -10.76 -4.51
CA TYR A 88 45.23 -11.93 -5.17
C TYR A 88 45.19 -11.76 -6.69
N CYS A 89 45.54 -12.82 -7.42
CA CYS A 89 45.40 -12.91 -8.86
C CYS A 89 44.14 -13.72 -9.23
N PRO A 90 43.06 -13.09 -9.73
CA PRO A 90 41.83 -13.80 -10.08
C PRO A 90 42.00 -14.79 -11.22
N SER A 91 42.87 -14.49 -12.17
CA SER A 91 43.07 -15.31 -13.37
C SER A 91 43.80 -16.63 -13.09
N LEU A 92 44.68 -16.63 -12.09
CA LEU A 92 45.46 -17.82 -11.70
C LEU A 92 44.92 -18.48 -10.44
N GLY A 93 44.08 -17.77 -9.67
CA GLY A 93 43.55 -18.26 -8.39
C GLY A 93 44.61 -18.40 -7.31
N GLN A 94 45.66 -17.57 -7.36
CA GLN A 94 46.82 -17.61 -6.46
C GLN A 94 47.07 -16.24 -5.85
N TYR A 95 47.74 -16.21 -4.71
CA TYR A 95 48.19 -14.97 -4.08
C TYR A 95 49.60 -14.61 -4.55
N TYR A 96 49.95 -13.33 -4.46
CA TYR A 96 51.35 -12.95 -4.51
C TYR A 96 52.05 -13.43 -3.23
N PRO A 97 53.28 -13.97 -3.28
CA PRO A 97 54.19 -14.07 -4.44
C PRO A 97 54.08 -15.38 -5.24
N ASP A 98 53.18 -16.31 -4.89
CA ASP A 98 53.04 -17.60 -5.59
C ASP A 98 52.72 -17.43 -7.08
N ALA A 99 51.93 -16.39 -7.41
CA ALA A 99 51.87 -15.83 -8.74
C ALA A 99 52.86 -14.67 -8.87
N HIS A 100 53.80 -14.77 -9.82
CA HIS A 100 54.73 -13.68 -10.12
C HIS A 100 54.12 -12.59 -11.01
N ASP A 101 53.22 -12.98 -11.91
CA ASP A 101 52.52 -12.08 -12.82
C ASP A 101 51.05 -12.49 -12.91
N CYS A 102 50.16 -11.51 -13.04
CA CYS A 102 48.72 -11.74 -13.11
C CYS A 102 48.15 -11.17 -14.41
N PRO A 103 47.81 -12.03 -15.39
CA PRO A 103 47.06 -11.57 -16.54
C PRO A 103 45.71 -11.04 -16.05
N ASN A 104 45.29 -9.86 -16.52
CA ASN A 104 44.12 -9.09 -16.07
C ASN A 104 44.29 -8.29 -14.77
N GLY A 105 45.50 -8.21 -14.21
CA GLY A 105 45.82 -7.35 -13.09
C GLY A 105 45.45 -7.93 -11.72
N TRP A 106 45.96 -7.28 -10.70
CA TRP A 106 45.92 -7.73 -9.31
C TRP A 106 44.71 -7.17 -8.57
N GLN A 107 44.30 -7.84 -7.50
CA GLN A 107 43.30 -7.36 -6.56
C GLN A 107 43.88 -7.33 -5.15
N ARG A 108 43.56 -6.30 -4.38
CA ARG A 108 43.88 -6.21 -2.95
C ARG A 108 42.68 -6.60 -2.13
N ILE A 109 42.88 -7.48 -1.17
CA ILE A 109 41.86 -7.92 -0.22
C ILE A 109 42.08 -7.16 1.09
N ILE A 110 41.04 -6.47 1.56
CA ILE A 110 41.06 -5.68 2.79
C ILE A 110 40.00 -6.26 3.72
N GLY A 111 40.44 -6.84 4.84
CA GLY A 111 39.54 -7.29 5.90
C GLY A 111 39.00 -6.12 6.74
N ALA A 112 37.80 -6.26 7.28
CA ALA A 112 37.14 -5.24 8.11
C ALA A 112 37.98 -4.73 9.31
N GLY A 113 38.97 -5.49 9.78
CA GLY A 113 39.89 -5.07 10.85
C GLY A 113 41.15 -4.33 10.36
N ALA A 114 41.46 -4.36 9.06
CA ALA A 114 42.69 -3.79 8.50
C ALA A 114 42.56 -2.32 8.08
N GLY A 115 41.32 -1.83 7.89
CA GLY A 115 41.04 -0.43 7.53
C GLY A 115 40.91 0.53 8.73
N ALA A 116 40.97 0.04 9.97
CA ALA A 116 40.90 0.84 11.19
C ALA A 116 42.31 1.34 11.58
N GLY A 117 42.87 2.24 10.77
CA GLY A 117 44.01 3.07 11.20
C GLY A 117 43.56 4.20 12.13
N PRO A 118 44.44 4.72 13.01
CA PRO A 118 44.12 5.73 14.03
C PRO A 118 43.61 7.06 13.47
#